data_AF-A0A7S4UQU3-F1
#
_entry.id   AF-A0A7S4UQU3-F1
#
_cell.length_a   1.000
_cell.length_b   1.000
_cell.length_c   1.000
_cell.angle_alpha   90.00
_cell.angle_beta   90.00
_cell.angle_gamma   90.00
#
_symmetry.space_group_name_H-M   'P 1'
#
loop_
_entity.id
_entity.type
_entity.pdbx_description
1 polymer ?
#
loop_
_entity_poly.entity_id
_entity_poly.type
_entity_poly.pdbx_seq_one_letter_code
_entity_poly.pdbx_strand_id
1 'polypeptide(L)'
;PDGAADATSPPAAPAGAEGAAGPPGGVSAPPVRAAPGGAAGGPADSGDEGATHEAGPLGDGDREGIEEEEAEEEEDGPDPLMELQDKYDQLLELNDRAVQSNTALQRKVIQRKMQDKSYDSAEKQSEGKVTEHKYQNALHNVHSVRLKLRLQQVKAARMSEELKNQLEAKRQKAIECRDSFQEFKRQMAKNAEYARTGRKIPEKIIQEVEEFELDKDAEVEEVRGSNISLKNRLTKLEQVLRKKDELAENLHVIDFEQLKIENQTLNEKIEERNEELHRLKKKTVVTVQIITHMREKVQFVQQEYQVLKGELAQLDQDLASQRDLVSKAKHERDEHRSEYGKLKQQTGIMNSEHLTRDYEARTENIKQLKEAIVQLKKRHGQMLQFVKRHGGKL
;
A
#
# COMPACT_ATOMS: atom_id res chain seq x y z
N PRO A 1 -33.59 -59.73 2.34
CA PRO A 1 -32.99 -58.80 3.31
C PRO A 1 -32.74 -57.45 2.62
N ASP A 2 -33.79 -56.64 2.47
CA ASP A 2 -34.26 -55.65 3.47
C ASP A 2 -33.17 -54.59 3.73
N GLY A 3 -33.37 -53.28 3.57
CA GLY A 3 -34.54 -52.44 3.28
C GLY A 3 -34.07 -51.10 2.67
N ALA A 4 -34.92 -50.39 1.93
CA ALA A 4 -35.74 -49.26 2.39
C ALA A 4 -34.89 -48.04 2.80
N ALA A 5 -34.75 -47.04 1.91
CA ALA A 5 -35.60 -45.83 1.81
C ALA A 5 -35.15 -44.72 2.78
N ASP A 6 -34.76 -43.54 2.26
CA ASP A 6 -35.60 -42.35 2.47
C ASP A 6 -35.18 -41.17 1.57
N ALA A 7 -36.19 -40.43 1.14
CA ALA A 7 -36.11 -39.21 0.36
C ALA A 7 -36.32 -38.02 1.29
N THR A 8 -35.61 -36.89 1.10
CA THR A 8 -36.16 -35.56 1.38
C THR A 8 -35.23 -34.42 0.94
N SER A 9 -35.74 -33.57 0.04
CA SER A 9 -35.47 -32.13 -0.04
C SER A 9 -36.69 -31.39 0.54
N PRO A 10 -36.70 -30.05 0.60
CA PRO A 10 -36.15 -29.14 1.62
C PRO A 10 -37.28 -28.44 2.44
N PRO A 11 -36.96 -27.48 3.33
CA PRO A 11 -37.54 -26.12 3.16
C PRO A 11 -36.58 -24.99 3.57
N ALA A 12 -36.51 -23.88 2.82
CA ALA A 12 -37.27 -22.63 2.96
C ALA A 12 -36.83 -21.71 4.13
N ALA A 13 -36.59 -20.44 3.78
CA ALA A 13 -36.16 -19.33 4.63
C ALA A 13 -37.21 -18.89 5.68
N PRO A 14 -36.82 -17.99 6.60
CA PRO A 14 -37.49 -16.69 6.69
C PRO A 14 -36.46 -15.54 6.74
N ALA A 15 -36.61 -14.46 5.98
CA ALA A 15 -37.54 -13.34 6.19
C ALA A 15 -37.32 -12.64 7.55
N GLY A 16 -36.62 -11.50 7.49
CA GLY A 16 -36.54 -10.48 8.53
C GLY A 16 -36.42 -9.12 7.85
N ALA A 17 -37.57 -8.46 7.70
CA ALA A 17 -37.77 -7.14 7.10
C ALA A 17 -38.04 -6.10 8.20
N GLU A 18 -38.10 -4.84 7.74
CA GLU A 18 -38.54 -3.60 8.43
C GLU A 18 -37.46 -2.85 9.22
N GLY A 19 -37.26 -1.54 9.05
CA GLY A 19 -37.92 -0.57 8.19
C GLY A 19 -37.50 0.87 8.50
N ALA A 20 -37.60 1.71 7.47
CA ALA A 20 -37.87 3.15 7.44
C ALA A 20 -36.84 4.18 7.98
N ALA A 21 -36.35 5.03 7.06
CA ALA A 21 -36.67 6.47 6.99
C ALA A 21 -35.70 7.19 6.03
N GLY A 22 -36.24 7.80 4.96
CA GLY A 22 -35.49 8.73 4.10
C GLY A 22 -35.27 10.10 4.74
N PRO A 23 -34.38 10.93 4.16
CA PRO A 23 -34.87 12.15 3.52
C PRO A 23 -34.18 12.47 2.18
N PRO A 24 -34.73 13.45 1.41
CA PRO A 24 -34.42 13.64 0.00
C PRO A 24 -33.23 14.61 -0.19
N GLY A 25 -32.24 14.20 -0.99
CA GLY A 25 -31.11 15.03 -1.40
C GLY A 25 -31.30 15.57 -2.82
N GLY A 26 -32.15 16.58 -2.98
CA GLY A 26 -32.20 17.40 -4.19
C GLY A 26 -30.99 18.33 -4.24
N VAL A 27 -30.18 18.23 -5.29
CA VAL A 27 -29.12 19.21 -5.56
C VAL A 27 -29.67 20.20 -6.59
N SER A 28 -30.30 21.24 -6.05
CA SER A 28 -30.71 22.43 -6.76
C SER A 28 -29.49 23.17 -7.29
N ALA A 29 -29.53 23.49 -8.59
CA ALA A 29 -28.65 24.47 -9.22
C ALA A 29 -28.69 25.82 -8.46
N PRO A 30 -27.57 26.56 -8.38
CA PRO A 30 -27.59 27.89 -7.80
C PRO A 30 -28.33 28.87 -8.72
N PRO A 31 -29.08 29.84 -8.17
CA PRO A 31 -29.85 30.80 -8.95
C PRO A 31 -28.92 31.83 -9.58
N VAL A 32 -29.03 31.99 -10.91
CA VAL A 32 -28.50 33.15 -11.61
C VAL A 32 -29.42 34.33 -11.30
N ARG A 33 -28.99 35.16 -10.35
CA ARG A 33 -29.62 36.45 -10.07
C ARG A 33 -29.40 37.34 -11.29
N ALA A 34 -30.49 37.63 -12.00
CA ALA A 34 -30.57 38.74 -12.94
C ALA A 34 -30.29 40.05 -12.19
N ALA A 35 -29.30 40.79 -12.65
CA ALA A 35 -29.15 42.22 -12.36
C ALA A 35 -29.53 42.99 -13.64
N PRO A 36 -30.14 44.17 -13.52
CA PRO A 36 -30.87 44.81 -14.60
C PRO A 36 -29.92 45.48 -15.60
N GLY A 37 -30.35 45.49 -16.85
CA GLY A 37 -29.74 46.29 -17.90
C GLY A 37 -29.85 47.78 -17.58
N GLY A 38 -28.72 48.45 -17.59
CA GLY A 38 -28.62 49.90 -17.75
C GLY A 38 -28.08 50.17 -19.14
N ALA A 39 -28.98 50.53 -20.05
CA ALA A 39 -28.65 51.07 -21.35
C ALA A 39 -28.32 52.57 -21.20
N ALA A 40 -27.14 52.95 -21.65
CA ALA A 40 -26.81 54.30 -22.10
C ALA A 40 -26.14 54.07 -23.47
N GLY A 41 -26.64 54.60 -24.58
CA GLY A 41 -27.14 55.95 -24.77
C GLY A 41 -26.01 56.75 -25.42
N GLY A 42 -25.98 56.78 -26.76
CA GLY A 42 -25.04 57.55 -27.56
C GLY A 42 -25.49 57.55 -29.03
N PRO A 43 -25.42 58.69 -29.72
CA PRO A 43 -26.59 59.25 -30.38
C PRO A 43 -26.62 59.09 -31.90
N ALA A 44 -27.81 59.38 -32.41
CA ALA A 44 -28.22 59.36 -33.81
C ALA A 44 -27.44 60.33 -34.70
N ASP A 45 -27.25 59.93 -35.96
CA ASP A 45 -27.08 60.82 -37.09
C ASP A 45 -28.11 60.47 -38.17
N SER A 46 -28.66 61.54 -38.72
CA SER A 46 -29.86 61.70 -39.54
C SER A 46 -29.64 61.40 -41.03
N GLY A 47 -30.70 60.97 -41.71
CA GLY A 47 -30.75 60.86 -43.17
C GLY A 47 -32.14 60.45 -43.66
N ASP A 48 -33.00 61.45 -43.82
CA ASP A 48 -34.40 61.42 -44.26
C ASP A 48 -34.54 61.15 -45.78
N GLU A 49 -35.50 60.31 -46.16
CA GLU A 49 -36.03 60.16 -47.53
C GLU A 49 -37.55 60.44 -47.52
N GLY A 50 -37.95 61.54 -48.15
CA GLY A 50 -38.85 61.53 -49.31
C GLY A 50 -40.34 61.19 -49.15
N ALA A 51 -41.17 62.21 -49.47
CA ALA A 51 -42.41 62.11 -50.27
C ALA A 51 -43.66 61.49 -49.60
N THR A 52 -44.93 61.88 -49.81
CA THR A 52 -45.65 62.91 -50.61
C THR A 52 -47.14 62.82 -50.21
N HIS A 53 -47.85 63.96 -50.26
CA HIS A 53 -49.26 64.18 -50.68
C HIS A 53 -50.48 63.41 -50.09
N GLU A 54 -51.46 64.19 -49.59
CA GLU A 54 -52.87 64.36 -50.06
C GLU A 54 -53.84 64.66 -48.87
N ALA A 55 -54.40 65.87 -48.80
CA ALA A 55 -55.82 66.23 -49.10
C ALA A 55 -56.85 65.60 -48.11
N GLY A 56 -57.39 66.31 -47.10
CA GLY A 56 -58.54 67.25 -47.15
C GLY A 56 -59.90 66.53 -46.93
N PRO A 57 -61.05 67.16 -46.58
CA PRO A 57 -61.34 68.45 -45.94
C PRO A 57 -62.52 68.40 -44.89
N LEU A 58 -63.09 69.58 -44.56
CA LEU A 58 -64.38 69.90 -43.88
C LEU A 58 -64.28 70.10 -42.34
N GLY A 59 -64.80 71.15 -41.71
CA GLY A 59 -65.60 72.32 -42.11
C GLY A 59 -66.09 73.06 -40.85
N ASP A 60 -66.10 74.40 -40.93
CA ASP A 60 -66.67 75.49 -40.10
C ASP A 60 -67.29 75.27 -38.70
N GLY A 61 -66.99 76.23 -37.81
CA GLY A 61 -67.80 76.57 -36.63
C GLY A 61 -67.13 77.57 -35.69
N ASP A 62 -67.36 78.86 -35.91
CA ASP A 62 -66.94 80.01 -35.08
C ASP A 62 -67.24 79.86 -33.57
N ARG A 63 -66.30 80.27 -32.70
CA ARG A 63 -66.59 81.26 -31.63
C ARG A 63 -65.35 81.75 -30.86
N GLU A 64 -65.40 83.05 -30.60
CA GLU A 64 -64.45 83.95 -29.94
C GLU A 64 -64.06 83.59 -28.49
N GLY A 65 -62.78 83.85 -28.17
CA GLY A 65 -62.35 84.72 -27.06
C GLY A 65 -62.45 84.24 -25.61
N ILE A 66 -61.30 84.05 -24.97
CA ILE A 66 -60.70 84.95 -23.94
C ILE A 66 -59.60 84.16 -23.20
N GLU A 67 -58.42 84.78 -23.17
CA GLU A 67 -57.21 84.37 -22.44
C GLU A 67 -57.41 84.48 -20.93
N GLU A 68 -57.09 83.43 -20.18
CA GLU A 68 -56.73 83.53 -18.76
C GLU A 68 -55.40 82.78 -18.57
N GLU A 69 -54.35 83.55 -18.25
CA GLU A 69 -53.04 83.08 -17.82
C GLU A 69 -53.18 82.37 -16.45
N GLU A 70 -52.93 81.07 -16.40
CA GLU A 70 -52.63 80.36 -15.16
C GLU A 70 -51.11 80.24 -15.04
N ALA A 71 -50.57 80.78 -13.94
CA ALA A 71 -49.17 80.77 -13.58
C ALA A 71 -48.67 79.34 -13.31
N GLU A 72 -47.68 78.87 -14.08
CA GLU A 72 -46.92 77.67 -13.76
C GLU A 72 -45.87 78.00 -12.67
N GLU A 73 -45.97 77.31 -11.53
CA GLU A 73 -44.95 77.32 -10.49
C GLU A 73 -43.70 76.57 -11.01
N GLU A 74 -42.57 77.28 -11.20
CA GLU A 74 -41.26 76.66 -11.41
C GLU A 74 -40.82 75.94 -10.11
N GLU A 75 -40.87 74.61 -10.12
CA GLU A 75 -40.33 73.77 -9.06
C GLU A 75 -38.79 73.73 -9.18
N ASP A 76 -38.10 74.37 -8.23
CA ASP A 76 -36.63 74.36 -8.06
C ASP A 76 -36.11 72.92 -7.92
N GLY A 77 -35.79 72.29 -9.05
CA GLY A 77 -35.00 71.06 -9.09
C GLY A 77 -33.53 71.36 -8.77
N PRO A 78 -32.81 70.51 -8.00
CA PRO A 78 -31.41 70.74 -7.68
C PRO A 78 -30.57 70.87 -8.95
N ASP A 79 -29.78 71.94 -9.00
CA ASP A 79 -28.99 72.38 -10.16
C ASP A 79 -28.19 71.20 -10.76
N PRO A 80 -28.34 70.87 -12.06
CA PRO A 80 -27.67 69.72 -12.70
C PRO A 80 -26.14 69.72 -12.54
N LEU A 81 -25.57 70.90 -12.29
CA LEU A 81 -24.15 71.09 -11.98
C LEU A 81 -23.76 70.50 -10.61
N MET A 82 -24.64 70.62 -9.61
CA MET A 82 -24.45 70.08 -8.27
C MET A 82 -24.48 68.54 -8.29
N GLU A 83 -25.40 67.95 -9.05
CA GLU A 83 -25.48 66.49 -9.20
C GLU A 83 -24.26 65.90 -9.95
N LEU A 84 -23.70 66.64 -10.90
CA LEU A 84 -22.47 66.25 -11.60
C LEU A 84 -21.25 66.35 -10.69
N GLN A 85 -21.21 67.36 -9.82
CA GLN A 85 -20.16 67.55 -8.83
C GLN A 85 -20.20 66.45 -7.76
N ASP A 86 -21.39 66.09 -7.27
CA ASP A 86 -21.56 64.96 -6.35
C ASP A 86 -21.12 63.63 -6.97
N LYS A 87 -21.40 63.40 -8.26
CA LYS A 87 -20.92 62.21 -8.99
C LYS A 87 -19.41 62.21 -9.16
N TYR A 88 -18.80 63.37 -9.41
CA TYR A 88 -17.35 63.50 -9.50
C TYR A 88 -16.67 63.19 -8.17
N ASP A 89 -17.20 63.72 -7.07
CA ASP A 89 -16.69 63.49 -5.73
C ASP A 89 -16.84 62.01 -5.31
N GLN A 90 -17.98 61.38 -5.63
CA GLN A 90 -18.18 59.94 -5.43
C GLN A 90 -17.16 59.10 -6.23
N LEU A 91 -16.86 59.48 -7.47
CA LEU A 91 -15.87 58.78 -8.29
C LEU A 91 -14.45 58.94 -7.74
N LEU A 92 -14.13 60.10 -7.18
CA LEU A 92 -12.85 60.38 -6.51
C LEU A 92 -12.69 59.52 -5.25
N GLU A 93 -13.71 59.44 -4.40
CA GLU A 93 -13.69 58.58 -3.22
C GLU A 93 -13.52 57.10 -3.58
N LEU A 94 -14.19 56.64 -4.64
CA LEU A 94 -14.04 55.28 -5.14
C LEU A 94 -12.62 55.02 -5.68
N ASN A 95 -12.03 56.01 -6.36
CA ASN A 95 -10.66 55.92 -6.85
C ASN A 95 -9.66 55.87 -5.68
N ASP A 96 -9.80 56.74 -4.70
CA ASP A 96 -8.94 56.74 -3.50
C ASP A 96 -9.06 55.44 -2.72
N ARG A 97 -10.27 54.90 -2.59
CA ARG A 97 -10.50 53.58 -1.97
C ARG A 97 -9.83 52.46 -2.75
N ALA A 98 -9.87 52.51 -4.08
CA ALA A 98 -9.19 51.56 -4.95
C ALA A 98 -7.66 51.67 -4.84
N VAL A 99 -7.12 52.89 -4.80
CA VAL A 99 -5.68 53.17 -4.63
C VAL A 99 -5.20 52.65 -3.26
N GLN A 100 -5.92 52.96 -2.18
CA GLN A 100 -5.60 52.49 -0.83
C GLN A 100 -5.63 50.96 -0.74
N SER A 101 -6.63 50.32 -1.34
CA SER A 101 -6.72 48.86 -1.43
C SER A 101 -5.54 48.28 -2.20
N ASN A 102 -5.17 48.88 -3.33
CA ASN A 102 -4.01 48.47 -4.13
C ASN A 102 -2.70 48.63 -3.34
N THR A 103 -2.51 49.74 -2.62
CA THR A 103 -1.32 49.94 -1.79
C THR A 103 -1.25 48.92 -0.64
N ALA A 104 -2.39 48.59 -0.03
CA ALA A 104 -2.47 47.55 1.00
C ALA A 104 -2.13 46.15 0.46
N LEU A 105 -2.59 45.83 -0.75
CA LEU A 105 -2.26 44.58 -1.44
C LEU A 105 -0.78 44.52 -1.81
N GLN A 106 -0.20 45.60 -2.33
CA GLN A 106 1.24 45.69 -2.61
C GLN A 106 2.09 45.47 -1.37
N ARG A 107 1.70 46.07 -0.22
CA ARG A 107 2.36 45.84 1.08
C ARG A 107 2.27 44.36 1.50
N LYS A 108 1.11 43.72 1.35
CA LYS A 108 0.94 42.27 1.62
C LYS A 108 1.81 41.40 0.70
N VAL A 109 1.97 41.77 -0.58
CA VAL A 109 2.84 41.07 -1.53
C VAL A 109 4.31 41.18 -1.12
N ILE A 110 4.77 42.38 -0.72
CA ILE A 110 6.15 42.58 -0.23
C ILE A 110 6.39 41.76 1.04
N GLN A 111 5.44 41.77 1.98
CA GLN A 111 5.53 41.00 3.22
C GLN A 111 5.61 39.49 2.94
N ARG A 112 4.79 38.95 2.02
CA ARG A 112 4.90 37.55 1.59
C ARG A 112 6.23 37.25 0.91
N LYS A 113 6.71 38.11 0.00
CA LYS A 113 8.01 37.91 -0.66
C LYS A 113 9.20 37.94 0.32
N MET A 114 9.12 38.73 1.39
CA MET A 114 10.13 38.69 2.46
C MET A 114 10.04 37.41 3.29
N GLN A 115 8.83 36.93 3.55
CA GLN A 115 8.60 35.65 4.23
C GLN A 115 9.08 34.47 3.39
N ASP A 116 8.87 34.51 2.07
CA ASP A 116 9.35 33.52 1.11
C ASP A 116 10.88 33.50 1.04
N LYS A 117 11.56 34.66 1.06
CA LYS A 117 13.05 34.73 1.10
C LYS A 117 13.68 34.11 2.35
N SER A 118 12.98 34.12 3.49
CA SER A 118 13.41 33.46 4.72
C SER A 118 13.15 31.96 4.72
N TYR A 119 12.28 31.47 3.83
CA TYR A 119 11.83 30.08 3.76
C TYR A 119 12.48 29.30 2.59
N ASP A 120 12.93 30.01 1.54
CA ASP A 120 13.50 29.44 0.31
C ASP A 120 14.87 28.75 0.48
N SER A 121 15.54 28.93 1.62
CA SER A 121 16.82 28.27 1.89
C SER A 121 16.67 26.88 2.51
N ALA A 122 15.46 26.50 2.96
CA ALA A 122 15.20 25.25 3.67
C ALA A 122 14.37 24.21 2.90
N GLU A 123 13.77 24.59 1.75
CA GLU A 123 12.72 23.77 1.11
C GLU A 123 13.04 23.34 -0.34
N LYS A 124 14.32 23.23 -0.70
CA LYS A 124 14.77 22.73 -2.03
C LYS A 124 14.77 21.19 -2.14
N GLN A 125 13.76 20.54 -1.58
CA GLN A 125 13.42 19.14 -1.86
C GLN A 125 11.90 18.95 -1.81
N SER A 126 11.18 19.50 -2.80
CA SER A 126 9.82 19.04 -3.09
C SER A 126 9.63 18.92 -4.60
N GLU A 127 10.01 17.77 -5.15
CA GLU A 127 9.46 17.28 -6.41
C GLU A 127 7.94 17.15 -6.24
N GLY A 128 7.19 18.15 -6.70
CA GLY A 128 5.73 18.15 -6.57
C GLY A 128 5.05 19.51 -6.61
N LYS A 129 5.78 20.64 -6.51
CA LYS A 129 5.16 21.95 -6.71
C LYS A 129 4.94 22.18 -8.21
N VAL A 130 3.68 22.23 -8.64
CA VAL A 130 3.28 22.73 -9.96
C VAL A 130 3.97 24.08 -10.13
N THR A 131 4.97 24.15 -11.01
CA THR A 131 5.67 25.41 -11.25
C THR A 131 4.64 26.44 -11.72
N GLU A 132 4.82 27.71 -11.33
CA GLU A 132 3.90 28.78 -11.74
C GLU A 132 3.61 28.75 -13.24
N HIS A 133 4.63 28.45 -14.04
CA HIS A 133 4.52 28.22 -15.48
C HIS A 133 3.61 27.04 -15.86
N LYS A 134 3.67 25.90 -15.16
CA LYS A 134 2.76 24.77 -15.37
C LYS A 134 1.31 25.14 -15.00
N TYR A 135 1.12 25.90 -13.92
CA TYR A 135 -0.20 26.39 -13.52
C TYR A 135 -0.78 27.39 -14.54
N GLN A 136 0.01 28.35 -14.99
CA GLN A 136 -0.37 29.30 -16.04
C GLN A 136 -0.70 28.58 -17.36
N ASN A 137 0.10 27.59 -17.76
CA ASN A 137 -0.19 26.77 -18.94
C ASN A 137 -1.48 25.96 -18.77
N ALA A 138 -1.73 25.40 -17.58
CA ALA A 138 -2.98 24.70 -17.30
C ALA A 138 -4.18 25.66 -17.39
N LEU A 139 -4.08 26.85 -16.81
CA LEU A 139 -5.12 27.89 -16.92
C LEU A 139 -5.35 28.33 -18.37
N HIS A 140 -4.27 28.53 -19.14
CA HIS A 140 -4.36 28.91 -20.55
C HIS A 140 -5.00 27.80 -21.38
N ASN A 141 -4.65 26.54 -21.12
CA ASN A 141 -5.29 25.38 -21.76
C ASN A 141 -6.77 25.28 -21.40
N VAL A 142 -7.13 25.44 -20.12
CA VAL A 142 -8.53 25.45 -19.68
C VAL A 142 -9.30 26.59 -20.36
N HIS A 143 -8.71 27.78 -20.43
CA HIS A 143 -9.32 28.92 -21.11
C HIS A 143 -9.49 28.68 -22.62
N SER A 144 -8.46 28.15 -23.29
CA SER A 144 -8.50 27.78 -24.71
C SER A 144 -9.58 26.73 -25.01
N VAL A 145 -9.68 25.70 -24.17
CA VAL A 145 -10.70 24.65 -24.30
C VAL A 145 -12.11 25.23 -24.06
N ARG A 146 -12.28 26.09 -23.06
CA ARG A 146 -13.56 26.77 -22.80
C ARG A 146 -13.96 27.68 -23.96
N LEU A 147 -13.02 28.41 -24.56
CA LEU A 147 -13.28 29.27 -25.70
C LEU A 147 -13.67 28.43 -26.94
N LYS A 148 -12.94 27.34 -27.20
CA LYS A 148 -13.29 26.37 -28.26
C LYS A 148 -14.68 25.78 -28.05
N LEU A 149 -15.02 25.38 -26.83
CA LEU A 149 -16.34 24.86 -26.48
C LEU A 149 -17.43 25.91 -26.73
N ARG A 150 -17.23 27.15 -26.28
CA ARG A 150 -18.20 28.24 -26.50
C ARG A 150 -18.39 28.51 -27.99
N LEU A 151 -17.30 28.54 -28.76
CA LEU A 151 -17.36 28.75 -30.20
C LEU A 151 -18.06 27.59 -30.93
N GLN A 152 -17.84 26.35 -30.49
CA GLN A 152 -18.58 25.19 -30.99
C GLN A 152 -20.07 25.26 -30.64
N GLN A 153 -20.42 25.66 -29.42
CA GLN A 153 -21.81 25.86 -28.99
C GLN A 153 -22.51 26.92 -29.84
N VAL A 154 -21.88 28.07 -30.07
CA VAL A 154 -22.44 29.14 -30.92
C VAL A 154 -22.61 28.66 -32.36
N LYS A 155 -21.62 27.94 -32.92
CA LYS A 155 -21.74 27.36 -34.26
C LYS A 155 -22.87 26.34 -34.35
N ALA A 156 -22.98 25.45 -33.37
CA ALA A 156 -24.04 24.44 -33.32
C ALA A 156 -25.43 25.08 -33.15
N ALA A 157 -25.54 26.12 -32.32
CA ALA A 157 -26.78 26.88 -32.16
C ALA A 157 -27.19 27.56 -33.47
N ARG A 158 -26.26 28.27 -34.13
CA ARG A 158 -26.50 28.92 -35.43
C ARG A 158 -26.93 27.92 -36.50
N MET A 159 -26.23 26.79 -36.59
CA MET A 159 -26.58 25.73 -37.53
C MET A 159 -27.94 25.11 -37.21
N SER A 160 -28.27 24.95 -35.93
CA SER A 160 -29.59 24.46 -35.51
C SER A 160 -30.71 25.42 -35.90
N GLU A 161 -30.50 26.72 -35.72
CA GLU A 161 -31.46 27.76 -36.10
C GLU A 161 -31.64 27.82 -37.62
N GLU A 162 -30.56 27.77 -38.39
CA GLU A 162 -30.62 27.73 -39.85
C GLU A 162 -31.39 26.51 -40.35
N LEU A 163 -31.13 25.32 -39.80
CA LEU A 163 -31.85 24.10 -40.15
C LEU A 163 -33.34 24.17 -39.76
N LYS A 164 -33.69 24.82 -38.64
CA LYS A 164 -35.09 25.06 -38.25
C LYS A 164 -35.78 25.98 -39.25
N ASN A 165 -35.16 27.10 -39.61
CA ASN A 165 -35.72 28.05 -40.58
C ASN A 165 -35.93 27.38 -41.94
N GLN A 166 -34.96 26.58 -42.41
CA GLN A 166 -35.10 25.81 -43.64
C GLN A 166 -36.24 24.78 -43.57
N LEU A 167 -36.42 24.13 -42.43
CA LEU A 167 -37.47 23.15 -42.21
C LEU A 167 -38.86 23.81 -42.17
N GLU A 168 -38.98 24.96 -41.51
CA GLU A 168 -40.22 25.76 -41.48
C GLU A 168 -40.58 26.28 -42.87
N ALA A 169 -39.62 26.83 -43.63
CA ALA A 169 -39.85 27.27 -45.00
C ALA A 169 -40.31 26.12 -45.91
N LYS A 170 -39.73 24.91 -45.76
CA LYS A 170 -40.16 23.72 -46.52
C LYS A 170 -41.54 23.23 -46.08
N ARG A 171 -41.86 23.28 -44.78
CA ARG A 171 -43.20 22.94 -44.27
C ARG A 171 -44.25 23.88 -44.83
N GLN A 172 -43.99 25.18 -44.81
CA GLN A 172 -44.90 26.18 -45.34
C GLN A 172 -45.20 25.95 -46.82
N LYS A 173 -44.17 25.74 -47.64
CA LYS A 173 -44.33 25.39 -49.07
C LYS A 173 -45.12 24.08 -49.27
N ALA A 174 -44.93 23.09 -48.41
CA ALA A 174 -45.68 21.84 -48.48
C ALA A 174 -47.17 22.03 -48.16
N ILE A 175 -47.49 22.88 -47.18
CA ILE A 175 -48.88 23.26 -46.84
C ILE A 175 -49.51 23.99 -48.02
N GLU A 176 -48.84 25.00 -48.59
CA GLU A 176 -49.33 25.74 -49.77
C GLU A 176 -49.58 24.82 -50.98
N CYS A 177 -48.67 23.87 -51.24
CA CYS A 177 -48.82 22.89 -52.30
C CYS A 177 -50.00 21.94 -52.04
N ARG A 178 -50.17 21.49 -50.79
CA ARG A 178 -51.31 20.64 -50.39
C ARG A 178 -52.63 21.39 -50.58
N ASP A 179 -52.73 22.61 -50.08
CA ASP A 179 -53.97 23.39 -50.09
C ASP A 179 -54.34 23.79 -51.52
N SER A 180 -53.38 24.19 -52.35
CA SER A 180 -53.60 24.44 -53.78
C SER A 180 -54.02 23.19 -54.54
N PHE A 181 -53.46 22.01 -54.22
CA PHE A 181 -53.89 20.75 -54.80
C PHE A 181 -55.30 20.34 -54.37
N GLN A 182 -55.67 20.56 -53.10
CA GLN A 182 -57.03 20.33 -52.62
C GLN A 182 -58.04 21.23 -53.35
N GLU A 183 -57.74 22.52 -53.51
CA GLU A 183 -58.59 23.44 -54.26
C GLU A 183 -58.69 23.03 -55.75
N PHE A 184 -57.60 22.58 -56.36
CA PHE A 184 -57.63 22.03 -57.72
C PHE A 184 -58.52 20.79 -57.83
N LYS A 185 -58.42 19.83 -56.89
CA LYS A 185 -59.30 18.66 -56.82
C LYS A 185 -60.77 19.07 -56.72
N ARG A 186 -61.07 20.04 -55.84
CA ARG A 186 -62.42 20.58 -55.64
C ARG A 186 -62.98 21.20 -56.92
N GLN A 187 -62.20 22.03 -57.61
CA GLN A 187 -62.60 22.66 -58.87
C GLN A 187 -62.86 21.63 -59.99
N MET A 188 -62.00 20.62 -60.10
CA MET A 188 -62.20 19.50 -61.04
C MET A 188 -63.46 18.70 -60.70
N ALA A 189 -63.70 18.39 -59.42
CA ALA A 189 -64.88 17.67 -58.97
C ALA A 189 -66.19 18.43 -59.25
N LYS A 190 -66.21 19.76 -59.08
CA LYS A 190 -67.38 20.61 -59.41
C LYS A 190 -67.74 20.60 -60.91
N ASN A 191 -66.73 20.41 -61.76
CA ASN A 191 -66.90 20.33 -63.22
C ASN A 191 -67.13 18.90 -63.72
N ALA A 192 -67.04 17.89 -62.86
CA ALA A 192 -67.24 16.49 -63.23
C ALA A 192 -68.73 16.15 -63.39
N GLU A 193 -69.00 15.24 -64.32
CA GLU A 193 -70.36 14.79 -64.66
C GLU A 193 -70.49 13.27 -64.50
N TYR A 194 -71.68 12.80 -64.16
CA TYR A 194 -71.98 11.38 -64.08
C TYR A 194 -71.95 10.73 -65.47
N ALA A 195 -71.09 9.73 -65.64
CA ALA A 195 -70.89 9.03 -66.92
C ALA A 195 -72.18 8.47 -67.57
N ARG A 196 -73.21 8.16 -66.77
CA ARG A 196 -74.47 7.57 -67.26
C ARG A 196 -75.60 8.58 -67.50
N THR A 197 -75.57 9.73 -66.83
CA THR A 197 -76.66 10.72 -66.85
C THR A 197 -76.24 12.10 -67.35
N GLY A 198 -74.93 12.37 -67.50
CA GLY A 198 -74.39 13.66 -67.93
C GLY A 198 -74.68 14.82 -66.97
N ARG A 199 -75.20 14.54 -65.77
CA ARG A 199 -75.49 15.57 -64.77
C ARG A 199 -74.24 15.84 -63.94
N LYS A 200 -74.03 17.10 -63.55
CA LYS A 200 -72.95 17.47 -62.63
C LYS A 200 -73.11 16.78 -61.28
N ILE A 201 -71.98 16.48 -60.64
CA ILE A 201 -71.97 15.91 -59.29
C ILE A 201 -72.47 16.96 -58.28
N PRO A 202 -73.44 16.65 -57.41
CA PRO A 202 -73.89 17.54 -56.35
C PRO A 202 -72.76 17.92 -55.39
N GLU A 203 -72.73 19.20 -55.00
CA GLU A 203 -71.69 19.75 -54.12
C GLU A 203 -71.65 19.06 -52.74
N LYS A 204 -72.80 18.57 -52.25
CA LYS A 204 -72.88 17.77 -51.02
C LYS A 204 -72.06 16.49 -51.08
N ILE A 205 -72.11 15.78 -52.20
CA ILE A 205 -71.37 14.51 -52.37
C ILE A 205 -69.86 14.79 -52.47
N ILE A 206 -69.49 15.92 -53.09
CA ILE A 206 -68.08 16.34 -53.14
C ILE A 206 -67.56 16.65 -51.74
N GLN A 207 -68.35 17.36 -50.91
CA GLN A 207 -68.01 17.65 -49.52
C GLN A 207 -67.87 16.37 -48.67
N GLU A 208 -68.81 15.43 -48.80
CA GLU A 208 -68.73 14.12 -48.10
C GLU A 208 -67.45 13.34 -48.47
N VAL A 209 -67.04 13.38 -49.73
CA VAL A 209 -65.79 12.72 -50.18
C VAL A 209 -64.55 13.48 -49.68
N GLU A 210 -64.56 14.82 -49.71
CA GLU A 210 -63.47 15.64 -49.16
C GLU A 210 -63.28 15.39 -47.65
N GLU A 211 -64.37 15.34 -46.88
CA GLU A 211 -64.32 15.00 -45.45
C GLU A 211 -63.78 13.58 -45.22
N PHE A 212 -64.24 12.61 -46.01
CA PHE A 212 -63.72 11.24 -45.93
C PHE A 212 -62.23 11.13 -46.29
N GLU A 213 -61.77 11.85 -47.32
CA GLU A 213 -60.35 11.91 -47.67
C GLU A 213 -59.52 12.55 -46.55
N LEU A 214 -60.01 13.62 -45.92
CA LEU A 214 -59.34 14.27 -44.79
C LEU A 214 -59.22 13.33 -43.58
N ASP A 215 -60.30 12.61 -43.23
CA ASP A 215 -60.28 11.61 -42.16
C ASP A 215 -59.27 10.49 -42.45
N LYS A 216 -59.19 10.04 -43.70
CA LYS A 216 -58.23 9.02 -44.13
C LYS A 216 -56.79 9.52 -44.15
N ASP A 217 -56.56 10.75 -44.57
CA ASP A 217 -55.24 11.38 -44.51
C ASP A 217 -54.77 11.51 -43.05
N ALA A 218 -55.65 11.88 -42.13
CA ALA A 218 -55.34 11.92 -40.69
C ALA A 218 -54.97 10.54 -40.13
N GLU A 219 -55.70 9.49 -40.50
CA GLU A 219 -55.39 8.10 -40.12
C GLU A 219 -54.00 7.67 -40.65
N VAL A 220 -53.69 8.01 -41.90
CA VAL A 220 -52.38 7.73 -42.51
C VAL A 220 -51.25 8.48 -41.80
N GLU A 221 -51.46 9.75 -41.45
CA GLU A 221 -50.48 10.54 -40.69
C GLU A 221 -50.23 9.94 -39.30
N GLU A 222 -51.26 9.48 -38.60
CA GLU A 222 -51.14 8.83 -37.29
C GLU A 222 -50.32 7.52 -37.39
N VAL A 223 -50.67 6.64 -38.34
CA VAL A 223 -49.95 5.38 -38.56
C VAL A 223 -48.51 5.64 -38.97
N ARG A 224 -48.26 6.66 -39.81
CA ARG A 224 -46.91 7.05 -40.22
C ARG A 224 -46.10 7.59 -39.03
N GLY A 225 -46.70 8.41 -38.18
CA GLY A 225 -46.09 8.90 -36.95
C GLY A 225 -45.68 7.75 -36.02
N SER A 226 -46.59 6.79 -35.84
CA SER A 226 -46.35 5.56 -35.08
C SER A 226 -45.21 4.72 -35.68
N ASN A 227 -45.18 4.55 -37.00
CA ASN A 227 -44.13 3.81 -37.70
C ASN A 227 -42.75 4.47 -37.52
N ILE A 228 -42.67 5.80 -37.64
CA ILE A 228 -41.43 6.56 -37.42
C ILE A 228 -40.96 6.41 -35.96
N SER A 229 -41.88 6.52 -35.00
CA SER A 229 -41.58 6.33 -33.58
C SER A 229 -41.04 4.92 -33.29
N LEU A 230 -41.68 3.89 -33.83
CA LEU A 230 -41.25 2.49 -33.68
C LEU A 230 -39.89 2.24 -34.33
N LYS A 231 -39.65 2.75 -35.55
CA LYS A 231 -38.35 2.67 -36.21
C LYS A 231 -37.25 3.33 -35.38
N ASN A 232 -37.48 4.54 -34.88
CA ASN A 232 -36.53 5.23 -34.01
C ASN A 232 -36.26 4.46 -32.72
N ARG A 233 -37.28 3.85 -32.12
CA ARG A 233 -37.12 2.98 -30.94
C ARG A 233 -36.31 1.74 -31.27
N LEU A 234 -36.57 1.10 -32.40
CA LEU A 234 -35.82 -0.06 -32.88
C LEU A 234 -34.35 0.29 -33.08
N THR A 235 -34.04 1.37 -33.80
CA THR A 235 -32.64 1.81 -33.99
C THR A 235 -31.95 2.14 -32.67
N LYS A 236 -32.65 2.77 -31.70
CA LYS A 236 -32.10 3.00 -30.37
C LYS A 236 -31.81 1.69 -29.62
N LEU A 237 -32.72 0.73 -29.68
CA LEU A 237 -32.55 -0.57 -29.05
C LEU A 237 -31.40 -1.36 -29.69
N GLU A 238 -31.28 -1.35 -31.02
CA GLU A 238 -30.17 -1.94 -31.75
C GLU A 238 -28.83 -1.29 -31.38
N GLN A 239 -28.77 0.03 -31.23
CA GLN A 239 -27.55 0.72 -30.77
C GLN A 239 -27.19 0.34 -29.33
N VAL A 240 -28.18 0.21 -28.45
CA VAL A 240 -27.95 -0.24 -27.07
C VAL A 240 -27.46 -1.69 -27.06
N LEU A 241 -28.02 -2.55 -27.92
CA LEU A 241 -27.61 -3.93 -28.06
C LEU A 241 -26.16 -4.01 -28.55
N ARG A 242 -25.81 -3.31 -29.64
CA ARG A 242 -24.44 -3.25 -30.15
C ARG A 242 -23.44 -2.77 -29.10
N LYS A 243 -23.78 -1.73 -28.32
CA LYS A 243 -22.90 -1.27 -27.23
C LYS A 243 -22.72 -2.33 -26.14
N LYS A 244 -23.75 -3.12 -25.84
CA LYS A 244 -23.65 -4.24 -24.90
C LYS A 244 -22.84 -5.38 -25.48
N ASP A 245 -22.98 -5.68 -26.77
CA ASP A 245 -22.21 -6.70 -27.47
C ASP A 245 -20.74 -6.29 -27.57
N GLU A 246 -20.43 -5.03 -27.91
CA GLU A 246 -19.07 -4.47 -27.86
C GLU A 246 -18.50 -4.50 -26.44
N LEU A 247 -19.31 -4.26 -25.40
CA LEU A 247 -18.86 -4.39 -24.01
C LEU A 247 -18.65 -5.86 -23.62
N ALA A 248 -19.37 -6.80 -24.22
CA ALA A 248 -19.22 -8.24 -24.04
C ALA A 248 -18.04 -8.81 -24.85
N GLU A 249 -17.70 -8.22 -25.98
CA GLU A 249 -16.54 -8.56 -26.81
C GLU A 249 -15.25 -7.93 -26.23
N ASN A 250 -15.38 -6.74 -25.62
CA ASN A 250 -14.36 -6.15 -24.74
C ASN A 250 -14.44 -6.69 -23.30
N LEU A 251 -15.39 -7.58 -22.98
CA LEU A 251 -15.38 -8.27 -21.70
C LEU A 251 -14.19 -9.18 -21.72
N HIS A 252 -13.38 -9.05 -20.67
CA HIS A 252 -12.04 -9.56 -20.58
C HIS A 252 -11.96 -11.10 -20.53
N VAL A 253 -12.38 -11.79 -21.58
CA VAL A 253 -12.15 -13.22 -21.77
C VAL A 253 -10.65 -13.49 -21.69
N ILE A 254 -9.86 -12.58 -22.29
CA ILE A 254 -8.40 -12.60 -22.21
C ILE A 254 -7.92 -12.43 -20.76
N ASP A 255 -8.43 -11.45 -19.99
CA ASP A 255 -7.97 -11.30 -18.61
C ASP A 255 -8.46 -12.43 -17.71
N PHE A 256 -9.62 -13.01 -17.99
CA PHE A 256 -10.11 -14.20 -17.29
C PHE A 256 -9.25 -15.43 -17.60
N GLU A 257 -8.86 -15.64 -18.86
CA GLU A 257 -7.92 -16.68 -19.25
C GLU A 257 -6.53 -16.43 -18.63
N GLN A 258 -6.08 -15.17 -18.58
CA GLN A 258 -4.83 -14.78 -17.93
C GLN A 258 -4.87 -15.09 -16.43
N LEU A 259 -5.93 -14.70 -15.73
CA LEU A 259 -6.16 -15.04 -14.32
C LEU A 259 -6.17 -16.55 -14.08
N LYS A 260 -6.74 -17.31 -15.01
CA LYS A 260 -6.76 -18.78 -14.95
C LYS A 260 -5.36 -19.36 -15.10
N ILE A 261 -4.57 -18.87 -16.05
CA ILE A 261 -3.16 -19.27 -16.23
C ILE A 261 -2.36 -18.92 -14.98
N GLU A 262 -2.48 -17.71 -14.46
CA GLU A 262 -1.76 -17.27 -13.26
C GLU A 262 -2.12 -18.11 -12.04
N ASN A 263 -3.42 -18.39 -11.83
CA ASN A 263 -3.85 -19.23 -10.72
C ASN A 263 -3.27 -20.65 -10.83
N GLN A 264 -3.27 -21.22 -12.04
CA GLN A 264 -2.68 -22.53 -12.29
C GLN A 264 -1.17 -22.54 -12.01
N THR A 265 -0.44 -21.54 -12.53
CA THR A 265 1.02 -21.42 -12.28
C THR A 265 1.33 -21.24 -10.79
N LEU A 266 0.51 -20.48 -10.05
CA LEU A 266 0.68 -20.32 -8.60
C LEU A 266 0.43 -21.62 -7.85
N ASN A 267 -0.59 -22.39 -8.24
CA ASN A 267 -0.87 -23.70 -7.64
C ASN A 267 0.27 -24.70 -7.90
N GLU A 268 0.79 -24.77 -9.13
CA GLU A 268 1.97 -25.59 -9.45
C GLU A 268 3.16 -25.22 -8.56
N LYS A 269 3.39 -23.91 -8.35
CA LYS A 269 4.47 -23.42 -7.49
C LYS A 269 4.27 -23.78 -6.02
N ILE A 270 3.02 -23.77 -5.54
CA ILE A 270 2.66 -24.23 -4.19
C ILE A 270 2.95 -25.72 -4.04
N GLU A 271 2.57 -26.53 -5.03
CA GLU A 271 2.84 -27.98 -5.04
C GLU A 271 4.35 -28.27 -5.00
N GLU A 272 5.16 -27.62 -5.84
CA GLU A 272 6.61 -27.76 -5.80
C GLU A 272 7.21 -27.43 -4.42
N ARG A 273 6.76 -26.33 -3.80
CA ARG A 273 7.25 -25.93 -2.47
C ARG A 273 6.80 -26.91 -1.39
N ASN A 274 5.60 -27.46 -1.50
CA ASN A 274 5.12 -28.51 -0.59
C ASN A 274 5.94 -29.79 -0.70
N GLU A 275 6.30 -30.21 -1.92
CA GLU A 275 7.19 -31.35 -2.11
C GLU A 275 8.60 -31.11 -1.55
N GLU A 276 9.14 -29.90 -1.75
CA GLU A 276 10.42 -29.50 -1.19
C GLU A 276 10.39 -29.47 0.34
N LEU A 277 9.33 -28.95 0.93
CA LEU A 277 9.08 -28.97 2.37
C LEU A 277 9.01 -30.41 2.88
N HIS A 278 8.32 -31.31 2.17
CA HIS A 278 8.31 -32.73 2.50
C HIS A 278 9.70 -33.39 2.42
N ARG A 279 10.51 -33.06 1.40
CA ARG A 279 11.90 -33.52 1.31
C ARG A 279 12.74 -33.03 2.49
N LEU A 280 12.60 -31.76 2.90
CA LEU A 280 13.31 -31.20 4.04
C LEU A 280 12.87 -31.82 5.38
N LYS A 281 11.58 -32.09 5.56
CA LYS A 281 11.07 -32.82 6.73
C LYS A 281 11.70 -34.22 6.83
N LYS A 282 11.76 -34.96 5.71
CA LYS A 282 12.42 -36.29 5.67
C LYS A 282 13.90 -36.18 6.05
N LYS A 283 14.64 -35.21 5.48
CA LYS A 283 16.04 -34.96 5.85
C LYS A 283 16.19 -34.66 7.35
N THR A 284 15.30 -33.83 7.91
CA THR A 284 15.31 -33.48 9.33
C THR A 284 15.14 -34.72 10.21
N VAL A 285 14.20 -35.60 9.90
CA VAL A 285 14.00 -36.86 10.65
C VAL A 285 15.26 -37.73 10.61
N VAL A 286 15.87 -37.90 9.44
CA VAL A 286 17.11 -38.68 9.30
C VAL A 286 18.25 -38.04 10.09
N THR A 287 18.40 -36.71 10.02
CA THR A 287 19.42 -35.99 10.80
C THR A 287 19.22 -36.16 12.30
N VAL A 288 17.99 -36.07 12.80
CA VAL A 288 17.67 -36.32 14.22
C VAL A 288 18.07 -37.75 14.60
N GLN A 289 17.76 -38.75 13.78
CA GLN A 289 18.16 -40.13 14.03
C GLN A 289 19.69 -40.28 14.11
N ILE A 290 20.44 -39.65 13.19
CA ILE A 290 21.91 -39.65 13.22
C ILE A 290 22.43 -39.00 14.50
N ILE A 291 21.88 -37.83 14.88
CA ILE A 291 22.26 -37.14 16.11
C ILE A 291 22.00 -38.03 17.34
N THR A 292 20.86 -38.74 17.38
CA THR A 292 20.54 -39.68 18.46
C THR A 292 21.57 -40.80 18.53
N HIS A 293 21.86 -41.48 17.41
CA HIS A 293 22.88 -42.54 17.39
C HIS A 293 24.27 -42.03 17.78
N MET A 294 24.65 -40.83 17.34
CA MET A 294 25.93 -40.22 17.72
C MET A 294 25.99 -39.91 19.21
N ARG A 295 24.88 -39.41 19.80
CA ARG A 295 24.79 -39.14 21.23
C ARG A 295 24.93 -40.41 22.05
N GLU A 296 24.28 -41.50 21.64
CA GLU A 296 24.41 -42.81 22.28
C GLU A 296 25.86 -43.34 22.22
N LYS A 297 26.51 -43.25 21.06
CA LYS A 297 27.93 -43.64 20.91
C LYS A 297 28.85 -42.82 21.79
N VAL A 298 28.66 -41.50 21.85
CA VAL A 298 29.45 -40.62 22.73
C VAL A 298 29.24 -41.00 24.19
N GLN A 299 27.99 -41.24 24.61
CA GLN A 299 27.68 -41.65 25.97
C GLN A 299 28.34 -42.99 26.33
N PHE A 300 28.35 -43.96 25.41
CA PHE A 300 29.02 -45.24 25.59
C PHE A 300 30.55 -45.07 25.78
N VAL A 301 31.21 -44.35 24.86
CA VAL A 301 32.66 -44.09 24.96
C VAL A 301 32.99 -43.28 26.23
N GLN A 302 32.13 -42.35 26.62
CA GLN A 302 32.31 -41.58 27.85
C GLN A 302 32.23 -42.47 29.09
N GLN A 303 31.34 -43.47 29.11
CA GLN A 303 31.29 -44.46 30.20
C GLN A 303 32.56 -45.30 30.26
N GLU A 304 33.04 -45.82 29.13
CA GLU A 304 34.32 -46.55 29.06
C GLU A 304 35.49 -45.70 29.55
N TYR A 305 35.53 -44.42 29.15
CA TYR A 305 36.54 -43.48 29.63
C TYR A 305 36.48 -43.30 31.16
N GLN A 306 35.30 -43.22 31.77
CA GLN A 306 35.19 -43.11 33.23
C GLN A 306 35.68 -44.36 33.94
N VAL A 307 35.39 -45.55 33.40
CA VAL A 307 35.91 -46.83 33.95
C VAL A 307 37.43 -46.85 33.87
N LEU A 308 38.00 -46.59 32.69
CA LEU A 308 39.45 -46.61 32.49
C LEU A 308 40.16 -45.54 33.34
N LYS A 309 39.55 -44.37 33.51
CA LYS A 309 40.05 -43.32 34.42
C LYS A 309 40.04 -43.79 35.88
N GLY A 310 39.02 -44.55 36.29
CA GLY A 310 38.95 -45.18 37.61
C GLY A 310 40.06 -46.22 37.81
N GLU A 311 40.28 -47.10 36.84
CA GLU A 311 41.36 -48.09 36.85
C GLU A 311 42.74 -47.43 36.92
N LEU A 312 42.96 -46.35 36.15
CA LEU A 312 44.21 -45.59 36.20
C LEU A 312 44.44 -44.99 37.60
N ALA A 313 43.41 -44.43 38.22
CA ALA A 313 43.51 -43.86 39.57
C ALA A 313 43.82 -44.93 40.63
N GLN A 314 43.24 -46.13 40.50
CA GLN A 314 43.58 -47.27 41.37
C GLN A 314 45.04 -47.70 41.17
N LEU A 315 45.49 -47.81 39.93
CA LEU A 315 46.88 -48.17 39.63
C LEU A 315 47.88 -47.14 40.16
N ASP A 316 47.57 -45.84 40.05
CA ASP A 316 48.39 -44.76 40.62
C ASP A 316 48.46 -44.85 42.15
N GLN A 317 47.35 -45.19 42.82
CA GLN A 317 47.30 -45.42 44.26
C GLN A 317 48.13 -46.64 44.66
N ASP A 318 47.99 -47.75 43.94
CA ASP A 318 48.77 -48.97 44.18
C ASP A 318 50.26 -48.69 43.99
N LEU A 319 50.64 -47.98 42.91
CA LEU A 319 52.01 -47.59 42.64
C LEU A 319 52.57 -46.71 43.77
N ALA A 320 51.81 -45.72 44.25
CA ALA A 320 52.19 -44.92 45.40
C ALA A 320 52.42 -45.78 46.65
N SER A 321 51.51 -46.72 46.94
CA SER A 321 51.66 -47.64 48.08
C SER A 321 52.91 -48.52 47.96
N GLN A 322 53.23 -49.02 46.77
CA GLN A 322 54.42 -49.80 46.50
C GLN A 322 55.70 -48.95 46.64
N ARG A 323 55.67 -47.68 46.20
CA ARG A 323 56.78 -46.73 46.43
C ARG A 323 57.02 -46.50 47.92
N ASP A 324 55.97 -46.39 48.72
CA ASP A 324 56.08 -46.24 50.17
C ASP A 324 56.65 -47.50 50.84
N LEU A 325 56.18 -48.68 50.44
CA LEU A 325 56.72 -49.97 50.91
C LEU A 325 58.21 -50.11 50.58
N VAL A 326 58.61 -49.80 49.35
CA VAL A 326 60.03 -49.82 48.93
C VAL A 326 60.84 -48.82 49.76
N SER A 327 60.29 -47.64 50.05
CA SER A 327 60.97 -46.63 50.87
C SER A 327 61.15 -47.10 52.31
N LYS A 328 60.14 -47.73 52.91
CA LYS A 328 60.23 -48.37 54.24
C LYS A 328 61.26 -49.49 54.28
N ALA A 329 61.20 -50.42 53.32
CA ALA A 329 62.15 -51.53 53.23
C ALA A 329 63.60 -51.05 53.03
N LYS A 330 63.82 -49.98 52.25
CA LYS A 330 65.13 -49.33 52.14
C LYS A 330 65.60 -48.76 53.47
N HIS A 331 64.71 -48.10 54.21
CA HIS A 331 65.01 -47.54 55.53
C HIS A 331 65.39 -48.64 56.53
N GLU A 332 64.60 -49.69 56.65
CA GLU A 332 64.88 -50.86 57.50
C GLU A 332 66.21 -51.53 57.14
N ARG A 333 66.47 -51.73 55.84
CA ARG A 333 67.75 -52.26 55.35
C ARG A 333 68.92 -51.37 55.77
N ASP A 334 68.78 -50.05 55.63
CA ASP A 334 69.83 -49.09 55.96
C ASP A 334 70.04 -48.99 57.48
N GLU A 335 68.98 -49.14 58.28
CA GLU A 335 69.02 -49.27 59.74
C GLU A 335 69.79 -50.53 60.16
N HIS A 336 69.39 -51.71 59.66
CA HIS A 336 70.10 -52.97 59.93
C HIS A 336 71.55 -52.92 59.46
N ARG A 337 71.85 -52.26 58.33
CA ARG A 337 73.23 -52.07 57.85
C ARG A 337 74.03 -51.19 58.82
N SER A 338 73.41 -50.14 59.37
CA SER A 338 74.00 -49.27 60.38
C SER A 338 74.26 -50.02 61.69
N GLU A 339 73.27 -50.78 62.18
CA GLU A 339 73.38 -51.64 63.36
C GLU A 339 74.46 -52.71 63.21
N TYR A 340 74.47 -53.42 62.07
CA TYR A 340 75.53 -54.38 61.74
C TYR A 340 76.90 -53.70 61.73
N GLY A 341 76.99 -52.48 61.18
CA GLY A 341 78.20 -51.66 61.25
C GLY A 341 78.67 -51.39 62.69
N LYS A 342 77.75 -50.99 63.58
CA LYS A 342 78.02 -50.75 65.01
C LYS A 342 78.44 -52.03 65.74
N LEU A 343 77.71 -53.13 65.54
CA LEU A 343 78.00 -54.41 66.19
C LEU A 343 79.36 -54.96 65.73
N LYS A 344 79.65 -54.86 64.42
CA LYS A 344 80.95 -55.22 63.86
C LYS A 344 82.10 -54.40 64.46
N GLN A 345 81.88 -53.11 64.74
CA GLN A 345 82.85 -52.27 65.45
C GLN A 345 83.03 -52.70 66.92
N GLN A 346 81.93 -53.01 67.63
CA GLN A 346 81.98 -53.47 69.03
C GLN A 346 82.70 -54.81 69.18
N THR A 347 82.53 -55.75 68.24
CA THR A 347 83.21 -57.05 68.23
C THR A 347 84.56 -57.02 67.50
N GLY A 348 85.21 -55.84 67.42
CA GLY A 348 86.41 -55.61 66.60
C GLY A 348 87.60 -56.55 66.91
N ILE A 349 87.69 -57.08 68.12
CA ILE A 349 88.72 -58.07 68.48
C ILE A 349 88.36 -59.48 67.98
N MET A 350 87.08 -59.86 68.05
CA MET A 350 86.59 -61.17 67.58
C MET A 350 86.58 -61.29 66.05
N ASN A 351 86.42 -60.17 65.33
CA ASN A 351 86.28 -60.17 63.88
C ASN A 351 87.62 -60.12 63.11
N SER A 352 88.74 -59.93 63.81
CA SER A 352 90.07 -59.93 63.20
C SER A 352 90.79 -61.23 63.52
N GLU A 353 90.85 -62.12 62.54
CA GLU A 353 91.49 -63.45 62.66
C GLU A 353 92.96 -63.33 63.10
N HIS A 354 93.67 -62.27 62.68
CA HIS A 354 95.02 -61.96 63.13
C HIS A 354 95.09 -61.57 64.60
N LEU A 355 94.10 -60.82 65.09
CA LEU A 355 94.06 -60.38 66.48
C LEU A 355 93.64 -61.51 67.42
N THR A 356 92.76 -62.41 66.96
CA THR A 356 92.43 -63.66 67.65
C THR A 356 93.65 -64.57 67.76
N ARG A 357 94.39 -64.78 66.66
CA ARG A 357 95.64 -65.56 66.66
C ARG A 357 96.71 -64.95 67.57
N ASP A 358 96.87 -63.62 67.59
CA ASP A 358 97.83 -62.96 68.51
C ASP A 358 97.39 -63.12 69.97
N TYR A 359 96.08 -63.02 70.26
CA TYR A 359 95.54 -63.27 71.60
C TYR A 359 95.79 -64.72 72.03
N GLU A 360 95.51 -65.69 71.17
CA GLU A 360 95.78 -67.12 71.38
C GLU A 360 97.28 -67.38 71.63
N ALA A 361 98.15 -66.85 70.78
CA ALA A 361 99.60 -66.96 70.93
C ALA A 361 100.09 -66.31 72.24
N ARG A 362 99.56 -65.16 72.64
CA ARG A 362 99.86 -64.53 73.94
C ARG A 362 99.38 -65.39 75.11
N THR A 363 98.18 -65.97 75.04
CA THR A 363 97.71 -66.90 76.07
C THR A 363 98.57 -68.15 76.18
N GLU A 364 99.05 -68.68 75.05
CA GLU A 364 99.96 -69.84 75.00
C GLU A 364 101.33 -69.47 75.61
N ASN A 365 101.89 -68.30 75.24
CA ASN A 365 103.12 -67.77 75.84
C ASN A 365 102.99 -67.59 77.36
N ILE A 366 101.84 -67.11 77.86
CA ILE A 366 101.57 -66.97 79.30
C ILE A 366 101.55 -68.35 79.98
N LYS A 367 101.00 -69.38 79.35
CA LYS A 367 101.03 -70.76 79.89
C LYS A 367 102.47 -71.28 79.95
N GLN A 368 103.25 -71.12 78.88
CA GLN A 368 104.65 -71.55 78.83
C GLN A 368 105.51 -70.84 79.89
N LEU A 369 105.31 -69.53 80.10
CA LEU A 369 105.99 -68.78 81.17
C LEU A 369 105.61 -69.30 82.57
N LYS A 370 104.33 -69.64 82.79
CA LYS A 370 103.89 -70.24 84.05
C LYS A 370 104.55 -71.61 84.28
N GLU A 371 104.64 -72.44 83.25
CA GLU A 371 105.32 -73.74 83.32
C GLU A 371 106.82 -73.59 83.57
N ALA A 372 107.48 -72.63 82.91
CA ALA A 372 108.89 -72.31 83.16
C ALA A 372 109.14 -71.88 84.61
N ILE A 373 108.25 -71.07 85.20
CA ILE A 373 108.31 -70.73 86.63
C ILE A 373 108.21 -71.97 87.51
N VAL A 374 107.30 -72.90 87.19
CA VAL A 374 107.16 -74.17 87.93
C VAL A 374 108.41 -75.04 87.80
N GLN A 375 109.00 -75.13 86.61
CA GLN A 375 110.24 -75.88 86.38
C GLN A 375 111.45 -75.25 87.08
N LEU A 376 111.59 -73.92 87.06
CA LEU A 376 112.64 -73.22 87.81
C LEU A 376 112.46 -73.40 89.32
N LYS A 377 111.22 -73.35 89.84
CA LYS A 377 110.95 -73.68 91.25
C LYS A 377 111.32 -75.12 91.60
N LYS A 378 111.07 -76.08 90.70
CA LYS A 378 111.46 -77.48 90.86
C LYS A 378 112.98 -77.66 90.82
N ARG A 379 113.69 -76.94 89.93
CA ARG A 379 115.15 -76.94 89.84
C ARG A 379 115.81 -76.26 91.04
N HIS A 380 115.21 -75.20 91.57
CA HIS A 380 115.62 -74.59 92.84
C HIS A 380 115.40 -75.55 94.02
N GLY A 381 114.27 -76.26 94.04
CA GLY A 381 114.00 -77.32 95.02
C GLY A 381 114.98 -78.50 94.93
N GLN A 382 115.42 -78.88 93.72
CA GLN A 382 116.43 -79.92 93.50
C GLN A 382 117.83 -79.46 93.90
N MET A 383 118.21 -78.19 93.64
CA MET A 383 119.46 -77.61 94.15
C MET A 383 119.46 -77.50 95.67
N LEU A 384 118.34 -77.10 96.28
CA LEU A 384 118.18 -77.12 97.74
C LEU A 384 118.30 -78.53 98.32
N GLN A 385 117.73 -79.55 97.65
CA GLN A 385 117.89 -80.95 98.07
C GLN A 385 119.31 -81.49 97.83
N PHE A 386 120.04 -81.00 96.83
CA PHE A 386 121.45 -81.34 96.60
C PHE A 386 122.37 -80.73 97.66
N VAL A 387 122.14 -79.45 98.02
CA VAL A 387 122.83 -78.78 99.14
C VAL A 387 122.49 -79.44 100.48
N LYS A 388 121.27 -79.96 100.66
CA LYS A 388 120.87 -80.69 101.88
C LYS A 388 121.43 -82.11 101.97
N ARG A 389 121.88 -82.70 100.86
CA ARG A 389 122.41 -84.07 100.78
C ARG A 389 123.95 -84.12 100.80
N HIS A 390 124.62 -82.98 100.62
CA HIS A 390 126.07 -82.83 100.73
C HIS A 390 126.45 -81.51 101.45
N GLY A 391 126.52 -81.52 102.79
CA GLY A 391 127.36 -80.59 103.58
C GLY A 391 126.77 -79.96 104.86
N GLY A 392 127.12 -80.51 106.03
CA GLY A 392 127.26 -79.80 107.33
C GLY A 392 126.16 -80.05 108.38
N LYS A 393 126.43 -80.42 109.63
CA LYS A 393 127.69 -80.72 110.28
C LYS A 393 128.22 -82.12 109.78
N LEU A 394 129.08 -82.91 110.43
CA LEU A 394 129.06 -83.29 111.84
C LEU A 394 127.63 -83.37 112.42
#